data_AF-A0A0U3NDE2-F1
#
_entry.id   AF-A0A0U3NDE2-F1
#
_cell.length_a   1.000
_cell.length_b   1.000
_cell.length_c   1.000
_cell.angle_alpha   90.00
_cell.angle_beta   90.00
_cell.angle_gamma   90.00
#
_symmetry.space_group_name_H-M   'P 1'
#
loop_
_entity.id
_entity.type
_entity.pdbx_description
1 polymer ?
#
loop_
_entity_poly.entity_id
_entity_poly.type
_entity_poly.pdbx_seq_one_letter_code
_entity_poly.pdbx_strand_id
1 'polypeptide(L)' 'MSSLHISADDAQHYEVRFESMFDPGRAMSFPCDHEGHVDLDSLPARARNNYLFARAMVGKDYLPPHVLKH' A
#
# COMPACT_ATOMS: atom_id res chain seq x y z
N MET A 1 20.38 -10.26 -19.35
CA MET A 1 18.94 -10.38 -19.63
C MET A 1 18.25 -10.54 -18.29
N SER A 2 17.41 -9.67 -17.73
CA SER A 2 16.87 -8.38 -18.14
C SER A 2 16.77 -7.55 -16.86
N SER A 3 17.45 -6.41 -16.82
CA SER A 3 17.27 -5.38 -15.81
C SER A 3 15.97 -4.65 -16.12
N LEU A 4 14.92 -4.90 -15.33
CA LEU A 4 13.84 -3.93 -15.15
C LEU A 4 14.06 -3.28 -13.80
N HIS A 5 15.02 -2.35 -13.78
CA HIS A 5 15.07 -1.35 -12.72
C HIS A 5 13.91 -0.41 -13.03
N ILE A 6 12.85 -0.45 -12.21
CA ILE A 6 11.97 0.71 -12.08
C ILE A 6 12.88 1.87 -11.66
N SER A 7 13.06 2.84 -12.55
CA SER A 7 13.72 4.09 -12.22
C SER A 7 12.76 4.90 -11.36
N ALA A 8 12.98 4.83 -10.05
CA ALA A 8 12.21 5.42 -8.98
C ALA A 8 12.45 6.94 -8.81
N ASP A 9 12.59 7.71 -9.89
CA ASP A 9 13.16 9.07 -9.81
C ASP A 9 12.22 10.25 -10.15
N ASP A 10 10.94 10.06 -10.50
CA ASP A 10 10.02 11.23 -10.68
C ASP A 10 8.53 10.97 -10.39
N ALA A 11 8.21 9.88 -9.69
CA ALA A 11 6.89 9.67 -9.13
C ALA A 11 6.98 10.04 -7.65
N GLN A 12 6.33 11.13 -7.27
CA GLN A 12 5.99 11.40 -5.87
C GLN A 12 5.56 10.07 -5.22
N HIS A 13 6.26 9.60 -4.18
CA HIS A 13 6.02 8.26 -3.63
C HIS A 13 4.69 8.30 -2.90
N TYR A 14 3.62 7.91 -3.58
CA TYR A 14 2.30 7.79 -2.96
C TYR A 14 2.20 6.43 -2.28
N GLU A 15 1.54 6.42 -1.13
CA GLU A 15 1.22 5.20 -0.40
C GLU A 15 -0.26 5.16 -0.04
N VAL A 16 -0.88 3.99 -0.20
CA VAL A 16 -2.15 3.70 0.46
C VAL A 16 -1.84 3.20 1.86
N ARG A 17 -2.32 3.93 2.87
CA ARG A 17 -2.12 3.58 4.28
C ARG A 17 -3.43 3.10 4.91
N PHE A 18 -3.37 1.90 5.48
CA PHE A 18 -4.41 1.32 6.33
C PHE A 18 -4.00 1.53 7.78
N GLU A 19 -4.59 2.52 8.44
CA GLU A 19 -4.35 2.76 9.87
C GLU A 19 -5.14 1.79 10.73
N SER A 20 -4.46 1.20 11.72
CA SER A 20 -5.10 0.33 12.69
C SER A 20 -5.97 1.15 13.64
N MET A 21 -7.18 0.66 13.92
CA MET A 21 -8.15 1.32 14.80
C MET A 21 -7.74 1.27 16.29
N PHE A 22 -6.90 0.30 16.66
CA PHE A 22 -6.58 -0.01 18.06
C PHE A 22 -5.13 0.31 18.44
N ASP A 23 -4.22 0.30 17.47
CA ASP A 23 -2.78 0.47 17.69
C ASP A 23 -2.15 1.12 16.44
N PRO A 24 -1.91 2.45 16.46
CA PRO A 24 -1.34 3.18 15.32
C PRO A 24 0.00 2.62 14.81
N GLY A 25 0.75 1.90 15.66
CA GLY A 25 2.01 1.25 15.30
C GLY A 25 1.86 0.04 14.36
N ARG A 26 0.64 -0.43 14.11
CA ARG A 26 0.33 -1.61 13.26
C ARG A 26 -0.29 -1.27 11.91
N ALA A 27 -0.14 -0.02 11.47
CA ALA A 27 -0.60 0.38 10.14
C ALA A 27 0.14 -0.40 9.04
N MET A 28 -0.55 -0.63 7.92
CA MET A 28 0.05 -1.20 6.71
C MET A 28 0.06 -0.14 5.60
N SER A 29 1.22 0.07 5.00
CA SER A 29 1.40 0.95 3.84
C SER A 29 1.75 0.13 2.61
N PHE A 30 1.22 0.55 1.45
CA PHE A 30 1.51 -0.07 0.16
C PHE A 30 1.78 1.02 -0.88
N PRO A 31 2.78 0.84 -1.77
CA PRO A 31 3.05 1.81 -2.83
C PRO A 31 1.86 1.89 -3.78
N CYS A 32 1.53 3.11 -4.22
CA CYS A 32 0.46 3.37 -5.17
C CYS A 32 0.80 4.52 -6.11
N ASP A 33 -0.07 4.75 -7.09
CA ASP A 33 -0.06 5.99 -7.86
C ASP A 33 -0.77 7.15 -7.12
N HIS A 34 -0.78 8.33 -7.74
CA HIS A 34 -1.43 9.53 -7.20
C HIS A 34 -2.95 9.41 -7.00
N GLU A 35 -3.62 8.45 -7.65
CA GLU A 35 -5.05 8.18 -7.48
C GLU A 35 -5.31 7.13 -6.38
N GLY A 36 -4.25 6.51 -5.83
CA GLY A 36 -4.34 5.48 -4.81
C GLY A 36 -4.47 4.06 -5.38
N HIS A 37 -4.20 3.85 -6.66
CA HIS A 37 -4.18 2.51 -7.23
C HIS A 37 -2.90 1.77 -6.84
N VAL A 38 -3.08 0.66 -6.16
CA VAL A 38 -1.99 -0.27 -5.84
C VAL A 38 -1.89 -1.30 -6.97
N ASP A 39 -0.73 -1.37 -7.61
CA ASP A 39 -0.43 -2.42 -8.59
C ASP A 39 -0.15 -3.74 -7.86
N LEU A 40 -1.17 -4.60 -7.76
CA LEU A 40 -1.09 -5.88 -7.06
C LEU A 40 -0.21 -6.91 -7.77
N ASP A 41 0.04 -6.76 -9.07
CA ASP A 41 0.82 -7.71 -9.85
C ASP A 41 2.31 -7.47 -9.69
N SER A 42 2.73 -6.23 -9.43
CA SER A 42 4.12 -5.91 -9.07
C SER A 42 4.44 -6.14 -7.59
N LEU A 43 3.43 -6.33 -6.72
CA LEU A 43 3.67 -6.62 -5.31
C LEU A 43 4.23 -8.04 -5.09
N PRO A 44 5.20 -8.20 -4.17
CA PRO A 44 5.57 -9.52 -3.65
C PRO A 44 4.35 -10.24 -3.04
N ALA A 45 4.29 -11.57 -3.16
CA ALA A 45 3.13 -12.36 -2.73
C ALA A 45 2.68 -12.07 -1.28
N ARG A 46 3.62 -11.88 -0.35
CA ARG A 46 3.31 -11.51 1.03
C ARG A 46 2.67 -10.13 1.15
N ALA A 47 3.18 -9.14 0.43
CA ALA A 47 2.63 -7.78 0.41
C ALA A 47 1.22 -7.78 -0.20
N ARG A 48 1.02 -8.51 -1.31
CA ARG A 48 -0.30 -8.69 -1.91
C ARG A 48 -1.32 -9.31 -0.94
N ASN A 49 -0.93 -10.36 -0.22
CA ASN A 49 -1.80 -10.98 0.79
C ASN A 49 -2.13 -10.01 1.92
N ASN A 50 -1.15 -9.25 2.41
CA ASN A 50 -1.36 -8.23 3.44
C ASN A 50 -2.32 -7.13 2.96
N TYR A 51 -2.18 -6.66 1.71
CA TYR A 51 -3.10 -5.67 1.13
C TYR A 51 -4.54 -6.19 1.10
N LEU A 52 -4.74 -7.41 0.60
CA LEU A 52 -6.07 -8.03 0.54
C LEU A 52 -6.66 -8.25 1.93
N PHE A 53 -5.84 -8.64 2.90
CA PHE A 53 -6.22 -8.76 4.30
C PHE A 53 -6.65 -7.41 4.89
N ALA A 54 -5.81 -6.38 4.77
CA ALA A 54 -6.10 -5.05 5.31
C ALA A 54 -7.38 -4.48 4.69
N ARG A 55 -7.56 -4.64 3.37
CA ARG A 55 -8.76 -4.22 2.65
C ARG A 55 -10.03 -4.95 3.12
N ALA A 56 -9.94 -6.25 3.42
CA ALA A 56 -11.06 -7.02 3.96
C ALA A 56 -11.40 -6.66 5.42
N MET A 57 -10.44 -6.10 6.16
CA MET A 57 -10.57 -5.75 7.58
C MET A 57 -10.86 -4.25 7.82
N VAL A 58 -11.13 -3.47 6.77
CA VAL A 58 -11.62 -2.10 6.88
C VAL A 58 -12.95 -2.06 7.64
N GLY A 59 -13.06 -1.18 8.63
CA GLY A 59 -14.20 -1.03 9.54
C GLY A 59 -14.22 -2.06 10.69
N LYS A 60 -13.24 -2.97 10.74
CA LYS A 60 -13.07 -3.94 11.83
C LYS A 60 -11.76 -3.70 12.59
N ASP A 61 -10.65 -3.80 11.87
CA ASP A 61 -9.29 -3.61 12.43
C ASP A 61 -8.61 -2.38 11.85
N TYR A 62 -9.00 -1.95 10.65
CA TYR A 62 -8.43 -0.81 9.95
C TYR A 62 -9.46 0.27 9.66
N LEU A 63 -9.03 1.52 9.68
CA LEU A 63 -9.79 2.66 9.15
C LEU A 63 -9.88 2.58 7.61
N PRO A 64 -10.82 3.32 6.98
CA PRO A 64 -10.80 3.51 5.54
C PRO A 64 -9.40 3.97 5.08
N PRO A 65 -8.86 3.36 4.02
CA PRO A 65 -7.53 3.71 3.55
C PRO A 65 -7.48 5.16 3.06
N HIS A 66 -6.32 5.79 3.21
CA HIS A 66 -6.07 7.11 2.63
C HIS A 66 -4.73 7.12 1.90
N VAL A 67 -4.65 8.00 0.90
CA VAL A 67 -3.44 8.19 0.11
C VAL A 67 -2.58 9.23 0.80
N LEU A 68 -1.33 8.86 1.08
CA LEU A 68 -0.30 9.77 1.56
C LEU A 68 0.73 9.99 0.47
N LYS A 69 1.31 11.18 0.48
CA LYS A 69 2.46 11.52 -0.33
C LYS A 69 3.69 11.52 0.59
N HIS A 70 4.70 10.72 0.27
CA HIS A 70 6.01 10.75 0.92
C HIS A 70 6.87 11.93 0.43
#